data_AF-A0A8T1PI89-F1
#
_entry.id   AF-A0A8T1PI89-F1
#
_cell.length_a   1.000
_cell.length_b   1.000
_cell.length_c   1.000
_cell.angle_alpha   90.00
_cell.angle_beta   90.00
_cell.angle_gamma   90.00
#
_symmetry.space_group_name_H-M   'P 1'
#
loop_
_entity.id
_entity.type
_entity.pdbx_description
1 polymer ?
#
loop_
_entity_poly.entity_id
_entity_poly.type
_entity_poly.pdbx_seq_one_letter_code
_entity_poly.pdbx_strand_id
1 'polypeptide(L)'
;MVAHRKTAMAIKSYQNQAQVLVKNYLLADPFIPYTSILGGIFLCKVAYDLTQLISTFYFKSYNGLTKVQRIEWNNRGISTIHAIFITVTSLYFVFWSDLFSDHQLAGIVTFRSSPLSVFALGVSVGYFLADLGMIFWLYPSLGGLEYVIHHSLSGVAVAYSMFSGEGQLYTFMILISEVTTPEVNMRWYLDTAGMKRSIAYLMNGVLIFFAWLAARIVLFIYMFYHVYLHYDQVIQMHPFGYFLVFVVPSALAMMNLMWFGKILKGLKKTLAKRQ
;
A
#
# COMPACT_ATOMS: atom_id res chain seq x y z
N MET A 1 -9.45 36.79 26.88
CA MET A 1 -10.18 35.60 27.39
C MET A 1 -11.31 35.10 26.45
N VAL A 2 -12.11 35.97 25.84
CA VAL A 2 -13.28 35.55 25.02
C VAL A 2 -12.91 34.80 23.72
N ALA A 3 -11.86 35.24 23.02
CA ALA A 3 -11.40 34.57 21.79
C ALA A 3 -10.95 33.13 22.03
N HIS A 4 -10.21 32.89 23.13
CA HIS A 4 -9.70 31.57 23.47
C HIS A 4 -10.81 30.57 23.82
N ARG A 5 -11.91 31.04 24.45
CA ARG A 5 -13.11 30.23 24.71
C ARG A 5 -13.85 29.86 23.41
N LYS A 6 -13.97 30.78 22.45
CA LYS A 6 -14.60 30.48 21.15
C LYS A 6 -13.83 29.40 20.38
N THR A 7 -12.51 29.48 20.35
CA THR A 7 -11.67 28.46 19.70
C THR A 7 -11.78 27.10 20.39
N ALA A 8 -11.78 27.06 21.73
CA ALA A 8 -11.94 25.82 22.49
C ALA A 8 -13.32 25.15 22.26
N MET A 9 -14.39 25.94 22.18
CA MET A 9 -15.74 25.44 21.88
C MET A 9 -15.84 24.91 20.44
N ALA A 10 -15.22 25.59 19.48
CA ALA A 10 -15.18 25.12 18.09
C ALA A 10 -14.45 23.77 17.96
N ILE A 11 -13.27 23.63 18.58
CA ILE A 11 -12.50 22.37 18.59
C ILE A 11 -13.32 21.23 19.19
N LYS A 12 -14.00 21.48 20.32
CA LYS A 12 -14.85 20.48 20.98
C LYS A 12 -16.06 20.09 20.12
N SER A 13 -16.62 21.03 19.36
CA SER A 13 -17.68 20.78 18.38
C SER A 13 -17.20 19.89 17.23
N TYR A 14 -16.03 20.18 16.66
CA TYR A 14 -15.45 19.34 15.60
C TYR A 14 -15.11 17.93 16.10
N GLN A 15 -14.57 17.81 17.30
CA GLN A 15 -14.31 16.50 17.93
C GLN A 15 -15.60 15.70 18.13
N ASN A 16 -16.66 16.34 18.63
CA ASN A 16 -17.97 15.70 18.78
C ASN A 16 -18.57 15.28 17.43
N GLN A 17 -18.50 16.15 16.41
CA GLN A 17 -18.99 15.81 15.07
C GLN A 17 -18.20 14.67 14.45
N ALA A 18 -16.87 14.66 14.60
CA ALA A 18 -16.03 13.56 14.14
C ALA A 18 -16.36 12.26 14.89
N GLN A 19 -16.57 12.30 16.21
CA GLN A 19 -16.98 11.13 16.99
C GLN A 19 -18.37 10.60 16.59
N VAL A 20 -19.34 11.48 16.35
CA VAL A 20 -20.68 11.10 15.89
C VAL A 20 -20.61 10.50 14.49
N LEU A 21 -19.82 11.09 13.59
CA LEU A 21 -19.59 10.55 12.25
C LEU A 21 -18.95 9.17 12.31
N VAL A 22 -17.90 9.00 13.10
CA VAL A 22 -17.22 7.71 13.30
C VAL A 22 -18.21 6.69 13.89
N LYS A 23 -18.99 7.04 14.91
CA LYS A 23 -19.95 6.13 15.54
C LYS A 23 -21.08 5.72 14.59
N ASN A 24 -21.61 6.66 13.81
CA ASN A 24 -22.63 6.36 12.80
C ASN A 24 -22.07 5.52 11.65
N TYR A 25 -20.82 5.76 11.25
CA TYR A 25 -20.13 4.95 10.26
C TYR A 25 -19.88 3.52 10.75
N LEU A 26 -19.47 3.36 12.01
CA LEU A 26 -19.29 2.06 12.68
C LEU A 26 -20.61 1.28 12.79
N LEU A 27 -21.75 1.96 12.94
CA LEU A 27 -23.09 1.34 12.95
C LEU A 27 -23.64 1.07 11.53
N ALA A 28 -22.99 1.60 10.49
CA ALA A 28 -23.33 1.42 9.08
C ALA A 28 -22.48 0.32 8.44
N ASP A 29 -22.18 -0.75 9.19
CA ASP A 29 -21.35 -1.91 8.81
C ASP A 29 -21.49 -2.36 7.34
N PRO A 30 -22.70 -2.48 6.74
CA PRO A 30 -22.83 -2.89 5.33
C PRO A 30 -22.34 -1.86 4.30
N PHE A 31 -22.16 -0.58 4.65
CA PHE A 31 -21.76 0.49 3.71
C PHE A 31 -20.27 0.81 3.77
N ILE A 32 -19.54 0.35 4.79
CA ILE A 32 -18.12 0.63 4.98
C ILE A 32 -17.29 0.23 3.75
N PRO A 33 -17.42 -0.99 3.18
CA PRO A 33 -16.64 -1.39 2.01
C PRO A 33 -16.85 -0.45 0.81
N TYR A 34 -18.10 -0.12 0.49
CA TYR A 34 -18.42 0.67 -0.71
C TYR A 34 -17.98 2.13 -0.58
N THR A 35 -18.24 2.73 0.58
CA THR A 35 -17.86 4.13 0.85
C THR A 35 -16.35 4.30 0.94
N SER A 36 -15.62 3.31 1.49
CA SER A 36 -14.16 3.34 1.55
C SER A 36 -13.51 3.13 0.17
N ILE A 37 -14.08 2.30 -0.72
CA ILE A 37 -13.64 2.20 -2.12
C ILE A 37 -13.76 3.55 -2.83
N LEU A 38 -14.94 4.18 -2.77
CA LEU A 38 -15.16 5.48 -3.38
C LEU A 38 -14.25 6.55 -2.78
N GLY A 39 -14.05 6.50 -1.46
CA GLY A 39 -13.10 7.33 -0.74
C GLY A 39 -11.67 7.13 -1.23
N GLY A 40 -11.23 5.89 -1.44
CA GLY A 40 -9.90 5.57 -1.99
C GLY A 40 -9.69 6.13 -3.39
N ILE A 41 -10.67 5.99 -4.29
CA ILE A 41 -10.62 6.56 -5.65
C ILE A 41 -10.54 8.10 -5.58
N PHE A 42 -11.37 8.72 -4.73
CA PHE A 42 -11.34 10.16 -4.54
C PHE A 42 -9.99 10.65 -3.98
N LEU A 43 -9.45 9.96 -2.98
CA LEU A 43 -8.13 10.24 -2.41
C LEU A 43 -7.03 10.11 -3.46
N CYS A 44 -7.12 9.18 -4.40
CA CYS A 44 -6.18 9.08 -5.51
C CYS A 44 -6.19 10.33 -6.39
N LYS A 45 -7.38 10.87 -6.71
CA LYS A 45 -7.51 12.12 -7.47
C LYS A 45 -6.90 13.30 -6.71
N VAL A 46 -7.19 13.41 -5.42
CA VAL A 46 -6.63 14.46 -4.56
C VAL A 46 -5.10 14.34 -4.47
N ALA A 47 -4.58 13.13 -4.29
CA ALA A 47 -3.15 12.85 -4.24
C ALA A 47 -2.45 13.21 -5.56
N TYR A 48 -3.07 12.91 -6.70
CA TYR A 48 -2.57 13.29 -8.02
C TYR A 48 -2.48 14.81 -8.16
N ASP A 49 -3.55 15.53 -7.84
CA ASP A 49 -3.60 16.99 -7.97
C ASP A 49 -2.62 17.68 -7.01
N LEU A 50 -2.51 17.17 -5.78
CA LEU A 50 -1.56 17.68 -4.81
C LEU A 50 -0.11 17.42 -5.26
N THR A 51 0.18 16.23 -5.79
CA THR A 51 1.51 15.91 -6.34
C THR A 51 1.85 16.84 -7.50
N GLN A 52 0.91 17.08 -8.40
CA GLN A 52 1.07 18.03 -9.51
C GLN A 52 1.31 19.45 -9.00
N LEU A 53 0.52 19.91 -8.03
CA LEU A 53 0.62 21.24 -7.45
C LEU A 53 2.00 21.46 -6.81
N ILE A 54 2.37 20.58 -5.87
CA ILE A 54 3.67 20.64 -5.19
C ILE A 54 4.80 20.57 -6.22
N SER A 55 4.71 19.65 -7.19
CA SER A 55 5.81 19.47 -8.14
C SER A 55 6.03 20.65 -9.07
N THR A 56 4.95 21.34 -9.46
CA THR A 56 5.02 22.54 -10.31
C THR A 56 5.80 23.67 -9.63
N PHE A 57 5.64 23.84 -8.31
CA PHE A 57 6.27 24.93 -7.56
C PHE A 57 7.65 24.59 -7.00
N TYR A 58 7.88 23.33 -6.59
CA TYR A 58 9.09 22.95 -5.86
C TYR A 58 10.13 22.18 -6.69
N PHE A 59 9.74 21.55 -7.81
CA PHE A 59 10.67 20.77 -8.63
C PHE A 59 10.86 21.39 -10.01
N LYS A 60 11.98 22.12 -10.20
CA LYS A 60 12.33 22.73 -11.50
C LYS A 60 12.36 21.71 -12.66
N SER A 61 12.80 20.49 -12.39
CA SER A 61 12.83 19.39 -13.37
C SER A 61 11.44 19.04 -13.90
N TYR A 62 10.39 19.13 -13.05
CA TYR A 62 9.02 18.76 -13.41
C TYR A 62 8.47 19.58 -14.59
N ASN A 63 8.74 20.89 -14.60
CA ASN A 63 8.31 21.78 -15.68
C ASN A 63 9.00 21.48 -17.02
N GLY A 64 10.16 20.80 -17.01
CA GLY A 64 10.84 20.34 -18.21
C GLY A 64 10.38 18.98 -18.74
N LEU A 65 9.55 18.24 -17.99
CA LEU A 65 9.11 16.89 -18.37
C LEU A 65 8.09 16.89 -19.51
N THR A 66 8.13 15.84 -20.33
CA THR A 66 7.08 15.56 -21.32
C THR A 66 5.74 15.30 -20.65
N LYS A 67 4.65 15.42 -21.42
CA LYS A 67 3.29 15.15 -20.90
C LYS A 67 3.17 13.77 -20.26
N VAL A 68 3.72 12.74 -20.90
CA VAL A 68 3.68 11.35 -20.40
C VAL A 68 4.48 11.21 -19.11
N GLN A 69 5.69 11.78 -19.05
CA GLN A 69 6.52 11.77 -17.84
C GLN A 69 5.87 12.51 -16.67
N ARG A 70 5.15 13.62 -16.91
CA ARG A 70 4.39 14.31 -15.85
C ARG A 70 3.25 13.45 -15.32
N ILE A 71 2.55 12.73 -16.20
CA ILE A 71 1.50 11.81 -15.76
C ILE A 71 2.10 10.68 -14.92
N GLU A 72 3.20 10.06 -15.35
CA GLU A 72 3.90 9.04 -14.55
C GLU A 72 4.40 9.62 -13.21
N TRP A 73 4.98 10.83 -13.24
CA TRP A 73 5.45 11.52 -12.05
C TRP A 73 4.34 11.69 -11.02
N ASN A 74 3.16 12.15 -11.45
CA ASN A 74 2.01 12.37 -10.58
C ASN A 74 1.39 11.05 -10.13
N ASN A 75 1.35 10.02 -10.99
CA ASN A 75 0.86 8.68 -10.64
C ASN A 75 1.73 8.04 -9.55
N ARG A 76 3.05 8.22 -9.62
CA ARG A 76 3.98 7.79 -8.55
C ARG A 76 3.76 8.54 -7.23
N GLY A 77 3.20 9.73 -7.27
CA GLY A 77 2.79 10.46 -6.06
C GLY A 77 1.60 9.79 -5.38
N ILE A 78 0.61 9.36 -6.17
CA ILE A 78 -0.53 8.56 -5.66
C ILE A 78 0.00 7.29 -4.97
N SER A 79 0.79 6.48 -5.66
CA SER A 79 1.28 5.20 -5.12
C SER A 79 2.20 5.37 -3.91
N THR A 80 2.97 6.46 -3.84
CA THR A 80 3.76 6.78 -2.64
C THR A 80 2.87 7.08 -1.43
N ILE A 81 1.82 7.88 -1.60
CA ILE A 81 0.89 8.24 -0.51
C ILE A 81 0.12 7.01 -0.03
N HIS A 82 -0.42 6.22 -0.96
CA HIS A 82 -1.11 4.96 -0.64
C HIS A 82 -0.18 3.99 0.09
N ALA A 83 1.03 3.78 -0.42
CA ALA A 83 1.99 2.87 0.16
C ALA A 83 2.34 3.22 1.61
N ILE A 84 2.52 4.52 1.92
CA ILE A 84 2.74 4.98 3.30
C ILE A 84 1.51 4.68 4.16
N PHE A 85 0.31 5.04 3.70
CA PHE A 85 -0.95 4.80 4.42
C PHE A 85 -1.14 3.32 4.74
N ILE A 86 -1.04 2.44 3.74
CA ILE A 86 -1.32 1.02 3.93
C ILE A 86 -0.22 0.32 4.70
N THR A 87 1.05 0.73 4.54
CA THR A 87 2.15 0.18 5.34
C THR A 87 1.96 0.48 6.82
N VAL A 88 1.71 1.74 7.18
CA VAL A 88 1.50 2.16 8.58
C VAL A 88 0.30 1.42 9.17
N THR A 89 -0.80 1.34 8.43
CA THR A 89 -2.02 0.67 8.88
C THR A 89 -1.81 -0.84 9.03
N SER A 90 -1.09 -1.47 8.10
CA SER A 90 -0.79 -2.91 8.14
C SER A 90 0.11 -3.25 9.32
N LEU A 91 1.16 -2.45 9.54
CA LEU A 91 2.05 -2.60 10.70
C LEU A 91 1.26 -2.48 12.00
N TYR A 92 0.39 -1.48 12.12
CA TYR A 92 -0.48 -1.31 13.27
C TYR A 92 -1.34 -2.56 13.51
N PHE A 93 -2.05 -3.05 12.49
CA PHE A 93 -2.92 -4.21 12.67
C PHE A 93 -2.16 -5.50 13.00
N VAL A 94 -1.05 -5.76 12.31
CA VAL A 94 -0.29 -7.00 12.45
C VAL A 94 0.48 -7.06 13.78
N PHE A 95 1.04 -5.95 14.25
CA PHE A 95 1.99 -5.96 15.39
C PHE A 95 1.53 -5.21 16.63
N TRP A 96 0.65 -4.20 16.51
CA TRP A 96 0.29 -3.33 17.64
C TRP A 96 -1.16 -3.45 18.08
N SER A 97 -2.07 -3.87 17.20
CA SER A 97 -3.47 -4.02 17.53
C SER A 97 -3.77 -5.39 18.14
N ASP A 98 -4.79 -5.45 19.00
CA ASP A 98 -5.25 -6.71 19.56
C ASP A 98 -6.02 -7.59 18.56
N LEU A 99 -6.33 -7.08 17.35
CA LEU A 99 -7.19 -7.73 16.36
C LEU A 99 -6.71 -9.13 15.97
N PHE A 100 -5.39 -9.30 15.83
CA PHE A 100 -4.76 -10.56 15.44
C PHE A 100 -3.89 -11.17 16.55
N SER A 101 -4.03 -10.70 17.79
CA SER A 101 -3.30 -11.24 18.94
C SER A 101 -3.73 -12.67 19.30
N ASP A 102 -2.84 -13.43 19.96
CA ASP A 102 -3.11 -14.82 20.38
C ASP A 102 -4.07 -14.95 21.58
N HIS A 103 -4.85 -13.91 21.88
CA HIS A 103 -5.86 -13.99 22.94
C HIS A 103 -6.90 -15.08 22.61
N GLN A 104 -6.96 -16.09 23.51
CA GLN A 104 -7.74 -17.33 23.35
C GLN A 104 -9.26 -17.11 23.13
N LEU A 105 -9.78 -15.92 23.39
CA LEU A 105 -11.21 -15.60 23.31
C LEU A 105 -11.64 -14.95 21.99
N ALA A 106 -10.71 -14.60 21.09
CA ALA A 106 -10.99 -13.81 19.88
C ALA A 106 -11.39 -14.65 18.64
N GLY A 107 -11.70 -15.94 18.79
CA GLY A 107 -12.06 -16.82 17.67
C GLY A 107 -10.88 -17.18 16.76
N ILE A 108 -11.15 -17.70 15.56
CA ILE A 108 -10.14 -18.17 14.60
C ILE A 108 -9.52 -16.97 13.87
N VAL A 109 -8.18 -16.89 13.78
CA VAL A 109 -7.47 -15.68 13.29
C VAL A 109 -7.82 -15.31 11.85
N THR A 110 -8.16 -16.31 11.02
CA THR A 110 -8.54 -16.15 9.62
C THR A 110 -9.91 -15.49 9.42
N PHE A 111 -10.76 -15.41 10.46
CA PHE A 111 -12.09 -14.79 10.40
C PHE A 111 -12.18 -13.48 11.17
N ARG A 112 -11.06 -13.00 11.72
CA ARG A 112 -11.03 -11.76 12.50
C ARG A 112 -10.96 -10.56 11.57
N SER A 113 -11.89 -9.64 11.75
CA SER A 113 -11.93 -8.36 11.06
C SER A 113 -12.56 -7.29 11.97
N SER A 114 -12.38 -6.03 11.60
CA SER A 114 -12.98 -4.89 12.27
C SER A 114 -13.45 -3.87 11.23
N PRO A 115 -14.41 -2.98 11.57
CA PRO A 115 -14.81 -1.89 10.68
C PRO A 115 -13.64 -1.04 10.19
N LEU A 116 -12.63 -0.80 11.04
CA LEU A 116 -11.45 -0.01 10.68
C LEU A 116 -10.52 -0.77 9.72
N SER A 117 -10.34 -2.08 9.91
CA SER A 117 -9.53 -2.89 9.01
C SER A 117 -10.20 -3.04 7.64
N VAL A 118 -11.53 -3.24 7.61
CA VAL A 118 -12.33 -3.24 6.38
C VAL A 118 -12.22 -1.89 5.66
N PHE A 119 -12.35 -0.77 6.39
CA PHE A 119 -12.16 0.57 5.82
C PHE A 119 -10.78 0.74 5.17
N ALA A 120 -9.70 0.34 5.84
CA ALA A 120 -8.35 0.47 5.33
C ALA A 120 -8.10 -0.36 4.07
N LEU A 121 -8.62 -1.60 4.04
CA LEU A 121 -8.57 -2.44 2.85
C LEU A 121 -9.40 -1.83 1.72
N GLY A 122 -10.58 -1.26 1.99
CA GLY A 122 -11.41 -0.62 0.96
C GLY A 122 -10.81 0.63 0.35
N VAL A 123 -10.14 1.47 1.15
CA VAL A 123 -9.30 2.56 0.61
C VAL A 123 -8.24 2.00 -0.34
N SER A 124 -7.63 0.87 0.01
CA SER A 124 -6.63 0.20 -0.85
C SER A 124 -7.23 -0.40 -2.12
N VAL A 125 -8.43 -0.99 -2.06
CA VAL A 125 -9.16 -1.44 -3.26
C VAL A 125 -9.42 -0.27 -4.20
N GLY A 126 -9.88 0.87 -3.67
CA GLY A 126 -10.08 2.10 -4.43
C GLY A 126 -8.80 2.57 -5.13
N TYR A 127 -7.66 2.50 -4.44
CA TYR A 127 -6.35 2.76 -5.03
C TYR A 127 -5.99 1.76 -6.14
N PHE A 128 -6.10 0.45 -5.90
CA PHE A 128 -5.78 -0.56 -6.91
C PHE A 128 -6.62 -0.39 -8.18
N LEU A 129 -7.90 -0.05 -8.05
CA LEU A 129 -8.78 0.24 -9.19
C LEU A 129 -8.33 1.49 -9.96
N ALA A 130 -8.01 2.57 -9.25
CA ALA A 130 -7.56 3.82 -9.87
C ALA A 130 -6.21 3.63 -10.59
N ASP A 131 -5.25 2.97 -9.95
CA ASP A 131 -3.92 2.75 -10.52
C ASP A 131 -3.95 1.76 -11.70
N LEU A 132 -4.73 0.68 -11.59
CA LEU A 132 -4.92 -0.26 -12.70
C LEU A 132 -5.60 0.41 -13.90
N GLY A 133 -6.59 1.28 -13.66
CA GLY A 133 -7.21 2.10 -14.71
C GLY A 133 -6.21 3.00 -15.42
N MET A 134 -5.31 3.64 -14.67
CA MET A 134 -4.23 4.46 -15.23
C MET A 134 -3.23 3.62 -16.03
N ILE A 135 -2.82 2.47 -15.51
CA ILE A 135 -1.92 1.52 -16.19
C ILE A 135 -2.51 1.09 -17.53
N PHE A 136 -3.79 0.72 -17.59
CA PHE A 136 -4.44 0.35 -18.85
C PHE A 136 -4.59 1.53 -19.81
N TRP A 137 -4.98 2.71 -19.33
CA TRP A 137 -5.16 3.90 -20.17
C TRP A 137 -3.86 4.33 -20.85
N LEU A 138 -2.72 4.14 -20.18
CA LEU A 138 -1.42 4.60 -20.65
C LEU A 138 -0.50 3.44 -21.04
N TYR A 139 -1.03 2.22 -21.16
CA TYR A 139 -0.23 1.04 -21.48
C TYR A 139 0.49 1.21 -22.83
N PRO A 140 1.79 0.87 -22.94
CA PRO A 140 2.69 0.31 -21.91
C PRO A 140 3.54 1.36 -21.16
N SER A 141 3.20 2.65 -21.25
CA SER A 141 4.05 3.76 -20.78
C SER A 141 4.18 3.85 -19.26
N LEU A 142 3.14 3.47 -18.49
CA LEU A 142 3.16 3.49 -17.02
C LEU A 142 3.63 2.17 -16.38
N GLY A 143 3.83 1.12 -17.17
CA GLY A 143 4.22 -0.18 -16.65
C GLY A 143 4.11 -1.29 -17.69
N GLY A 144 4.88 -2.37 -17.47
CA GLY A 144 4.77 -3.59 -18.24
C GLY A 144 3.74 -4.57 -17.67
N LEU A 145 3.59 -5.72 -18.34
CA LEU A 145 2.69 -6.81 -17.94
C LEU A 145 2.89 -7.26 -16.49
N GLU A 146 4.13 -7.20 -15.97
CA GLU A 146 4.44 -7.49 -14.56
C GLU A 146 3.58 -6.64 -13.60
N TYR A 147 3.40 -5.34 -13.88
CA TYR A 147 2.61 -4.44 -13.04
C TYR A 147 1.11 -4.70 -13.12
N VAL A 148 0.60 -5.04 -14.31
CA VAL A 148 -0.81 -5.40 -14.52
C VAL A 148 -1.15 -6.65 -13.71
N ILE A 149 -0.31 -7.69 -13.79
CA ILE A 149 -0.50 -8.93 -13.03
C ILE A 149 -0.43 -8.65 -11.53
N HIS A 150 0.58 -7.90 -11.08
CA HIS A 150 0.75 -7.54 -9.67
C HIS A 150 -0.47 -6.82 -9.10
N HIS A 151 -0.94 -5.76 -9.76
CA HIS A 151 -2.08 -4.96 -9.29
C HIS A 151 -3.39 -5.74 -9.37
N SER A 152 -3.57 -6.59 -10.39
CA SER A 152 -4.78 -7.41 -10.52
C SER A 152 -4.86 -8.47 -9.42
N LEU A 153 -3.79 -9.23 -9.18
CA LEU A 153 -3.75 -10.25 -8.13
C LEU A 153 -3.90 -9.63 -6.74
N SER A 154 -3.19 -8.53 -6.48
CA SER A 154 -3.28 -7.82 -5.19
C SER A 154 -4.67 -7.22 -4.99
N GLY A 155 -5.23 -6.55 -6.01
CA GLY A 155 -6.57 -5.96 -5.96
C GLY A 155 -7.66 -7.00 -5.68
N VAL A 156 -7.61 -8.17 -6.32
CA VAL A 156 -8.56 -9.27 -6.07
C VAL A 156 -8.44 -9.81 -4.65
N ALA A 157 -7.22 -10.05 -4.15
CA ALA A 157 -7.02 -10.57 -2.80
C ALA A 157 -7.46 -9.58 -1.70
N VAL A 158 -7.13 -8.29 -1.89
CA VAL A 158 -7.51 -7.21 -0.98
C VAL A 158 -9.03 -7.01 -1.00
N ALA A 159 -9.66 -6.99 -2.17
CA ALA A 159 -11.11 -6.87 -2.29
C ALA A 159 -11.83 -8.05 -1.66
N TYR A 160 -11.35 -9.28 -1.88
CA TYR A 160 -11.90 -10.46 -1.22
C TYR A 160 -11.84 -10.32 0.30
N SER A 161 -10.65 -10.06 0.86
CA SER A 161 -10.46 -9.97 2.32
C SER A 161 -11.28 -8.84 2.97
N MET A 162 -11.51 -7.76 2.21
CA MET A 162 -12.37 -6.67 2.65
C MET A 162 -13.84 -7.09 2.69
N PHE A 163 -14.37 -7.71 1.62
CA PHE A 163 -15.79 -8.06 1.53
C PHE A 163 -16.18 -9.29 2.35
N SER A 164 -15.30 -10.29 2.45
CA SER A 164 -15.57 -11.51 3.23
C SER A 164 -15.23 -11.37 4.70
N GLY A 165 -14.32 -10.45 5.05
CA GLY A 165 -13.71 -10.39 6.38
C GLY A 165 -12.70 -11.51 6.65
N GLU A 166 -12.48 -12.41 5.69
CA GLU A 166 -11.57 -13.54 5.83
C GLU A 166 -10.14 -13.20 5.40
N GLY A 167 -9.14 -13.81 6.05
CA GLY A 167 -7.73 -13.72 5.65
C GLY A 167 -7.08 -12.35 5.82
N GLN A 168 -7.71 -11.42 6.54
CA GLN A 168 -7.21 -10.04 6.67
C GLN A 168 -5.79 -9.97 7.25
N LEU A 169 -5.43 -10.85 8.20
CA LEU A 169 -4.07 -10.93 8.74
C LEU A 169 -3.03 -11.11 7.63
N TYR A 170 -3.21 -12.12 6.77
CA TYR A 170 -2.27 -12.42 5.69
C TYR A 170 -2.23 -11.31 4.64
N THR A 171 -3.39 -10.72 4.34
CA THR A 171 -3.47 -9.55 3.46
C THR A 171 -2.69 -8.36 4.02
N PHE A 172 -2.83 -8.02 5.30
CA PHE A 172 -2.03 -6.96 5.91
C PHE A 172 -0.53 -7.32 5.99
N MET A 173 -0.17 -8.57 6.31
CA MET A 173 1.23 -9.01 6.27
C MET A 173 1.86 -8.75 4.90
N ILE A 174 1.15 -9.05 3.82
CA ILE A 174 1.64 -8.81 2.45
C ILE A 174 1.68 -7.32 2.13
N LEU A 175 0.68 -6.54 2.57
CA LEU A 175 0.61 -5.10 2.30
C LEU A 175 1.71 -4.29 3.01
N ILE A 176 2.33 -4.81 4.08
CA ILE A 176 3.56 -4.21 4.65
C ILE A 176 4.66 -4.10 3.59
N SER A 177 4.68 -4.98 2.58
CA SER A 177 5.68 -4.93 1.51
C SER A 177 5.62 -3.65 0.65
N GLU A 178 4.52 -2.90 0.73
CA GLU A 178 4.38 -1.57 0.10
C GLU A 178 5.33 -0.53 0.70
N VAL A 179 5.97 -0.79 1.86
CA VAL A 179 7.04 0.07 2.42
C VAL A 179 8.18 0.32 1.42
N THR A 180 8.36 -0.57 0.45
CA THR A 180 9.37 -0.44 -0.61
C THR A 180 8.97 0.50 -1.75
N THR A 181 7.67 0.74 -1.95
CA THR A 181 7.12 1.52 -3.06
C THR A 181 7.58 2.99 -3.06
N PRO A 182 7.58 3.71 -1.91
CA PRO A 182 8.14 5.06 -1.83
C PRO A 182 9.60 5.13 -2.29
N GLU A 183 10.42 4.14 -1.93
CA GLU A 183 11.83 4.12 -2.30
C GLU A 183 12.03 3.83 -3.79
N VAL A 184 11.24 2.93 -4.37
CA VAL A 184 11.24 2.68 -5.82
C VAL A 184 10.82 3.93 -6.60
N ASN A 185 9.78 4.63 -6.13
CA ASN A 185 9.33 5.89 -6.72
C ASN A 185 10.37 7.00 -6.57
N MET A 186 11.00 7.13 -5.41
CA MET A 186 12.07 8.09 -5.18
C MET A 186 13.27 7.84 -6.09
N ARG A 187 13.63 6.58 -6.32
CA ARG A 187 14.68 6.24 -7.29
C ARG A 187 14.35 6.72 -8.69
N TRP A 188 13.11 6.51 -9.12
CA TRP A 188 12.63 6.97 -10.41
C TRP A 188 12.62 8.51 -10.49
N TYR A 189 12.17 9.22 -9.44
CA TYR A 189 12.22 10.69 -9.40
C TYR A 189 13.65 11.21 -9.54
N LEU A 190 14.60 10.62 -8.82
CA LEU A 190 16.01 10.98 -8.92
C LEU A 190 16.57 10.70 -10.32
N ASP A 191 16.18 9.59 -10.95
CA ASP A 191 16.57 9.29 -12.33
C ASP A 191 16.03 10.33 -13.32
N THR A 192 14.71 10.54 -13.28
CA THR A 192 13.99 11.48 -14.15
C THR A 192 14.45 12.92 -13.96
N ALA A 193 14.92 13.29 -12.77
CA ALA A 193 15.55 14.58 -12.50
C ALA A 193 17.03 14.67 -12.93
N GLY A 194 17.60 13.64 -13.57
CA GLY A 194 19.00 13.60 -14.02
C GLY A 194 20.01 13.35 -12.89
N MET A 195 19.58 12.89 -11.72
CA MET A 195 20.37 12.78 -10.50
C MET A 195 21.00 11.40 -10.27
N LYS A 196 21.14 10.57 -11.31
CA LYS A 196 21.72 9.21 -11.23
C LYS A 196 23.13 9.15 -10.61
N ARG A 197 23.91 10.24 -10.68
CA ARG A 197 25.27 10.32 -10.14
C ARG A 197 25.34 10.87 -8.71
N SER A 198 24.22 11.28 -8.13
CA SER A 198 24.16 11.88 -6.79
C SER A 198 24.38 10.85 -5.67
N ILE A 199 24.79 11.33 -4.49
CA ILE A 199 24.84 10.52 -3.27
C ILE A 199 23.43 10.06 -2.87
N ALA A 200 22.41 10.91 -3.04
CA ALA A 200 21.02 10.56 -2.79
C ALA A 200 20.58 9.31 -3.59
N TYR A 201 20.94 9.24 -4.88
CA TYR A 201 20.66 8.07 -5.71
C TYR A 201 21.40 6.83 -5.24
N LEU A 202 22.64 6.96 -4.74
CA LEU A 202 23.33 5.81 -4.14
C LEU A 202 22.63 5.33 -2.87
N MET A 203 22.37 6.25 -1.92
CA MET A 203 21.76 5.93 -0.62
C MET A 203 20.39 5.29 -0.80
N ASN A 204 19.53 5.86 -1.64
CA ASN A 204 18.23 5.27 -1.96
C ASN A 204 18.38 3.85 -2.55
N GLY A 205 19.40 3.59 -3.38
CA GLY A 205 19.65 2.24 -3.90
C GLY A 205 20.01 1.22 -2.81
N VAL A 206 20.76 1.64 -1.80
CA VAL A 206 21.09 0.82 -0.62
C VAL A 206 19.86 0.60 0.25
N LEU A 207 19.04 1.63 0.48
CA LEU A 207 17.79 1.54 1.22
C LEU A 207 16.81 0.57 0.55
N ILE A 208 16.64 0.65 -0.78
CA ILE A 208 15.82 -0.31 -1.55
C ILE A 208 16.30 -1.73 -1.31
N PHE A 209 17.60 -2.00 -1.34
CA PHE A 209 18.12 -3.35 -1.15
C PHE A 209 17.71 -3.94 0.21
N PHE A 210 17.92 -3.20 1.30
CA PHE A 210 17.57 -3.68 2.64
C PHE A 210 16.07 -3.74 2.87
N ALA A 211 15.31 -2.73 2.42
CA ALA A 211 13.86 -2.71 2.52
C ALA A 211 13.23 -3.88 1.75
N TRP A 212 13.75 -4.19 0.55
CA TRP A 212 13.28 -5.32 -0.24
C TRP A 212 13.58 -6.67 0.42
N LEU A 213 14.80 -6.84 0.95
CA LEU A 213 15.16 -8.07 1.67
C LEU A 213 14.24 -8.29 2.87
N ALA A 214 14.02 -7.27 3.69
CA ALA A 214 13.17 -7.38 4.88
C ALA A 214 11.69 -7.59 4.51
N ALA A 215 11.10 -6.67 3.74
CA ALA A 215 9.66 -6.60 3.56
C ALA A 215 9.11 -7.48 2.42
N ARG A 216 9.94 -7.87 1.45
CA ARG A 216 9.51 -8.67 0.28
C ARG A 216 10.09 -10.08 0.24
N ILE A 217 11.16 -10.37 0.99
CA ILE A 217 11.75 -11.72 1.09
C ILE A 217 11.48 -12.32 2.47
N VAL A 218 12.04 -11.75 3.53
CA VAL A 218 11.93 -12.30 4.90
C VAL A 218 10.48 -12.33 5.36
N LEU A 219 9.73 -11.25 5.17
CA LEU A 219 8.32 -11.19 5.56
C LEU A 219 7.45 -12.20 4.80
N PHE A 220 7.73 -12.45 3.52
CA PHE A 220 7.00 -13.46 2.74
C PHE A 220 7.30 -14.88 3.24
N ILE A 221 8.57 -15.18 3.57
CA ILE A 221 8.93 -16.45 4.21
C ILE A 221 8.18 -16.62 5.53
N TYR A 222 8.17 -15.57 6.37
CA TYR A 222 7.44 -15.58 7.63
C TYR A 222 5.93 -15.79 7.43
N MET A 223 5.33 -15.12 6.46
CA MET A 223 3.91 -15.28 6.15
C MET A 223 3.58 -16.72 5.73
N PHE A 224 4.37 -17.35 4.86
CA PHE A 224 4.18 -18.77 4.50
C PHE A 224 4.36 -19.71 5.70
N TYR A 225 5.35 -19.42 6.56
CA TYR A 225 5.54 -20.18 7.79
C TYR A 225 4.33 -20.05 8.73
N HIS A 226 3.77 -18.86 8.87
CA HIS A 226 2.56 -18.62 9.65
C HIS A 226 1.34 -19.35 9.06
N VAL A 227 1.15 -19.33 7.74
CA VAL A 227 0.11 -20.10 7.06
C VAL A 227 0.27 -21.60 7.32
N TYR A 228 1.52 -22.11 7.32
CA TYR A 228 1.80 -23.51 7.62
C TYR A 228 1.44 -23.89 9.06
N LEU A 229 1.79 -23.05 10.04
CA LEU A 229 1.45 -23.29 11.45
C LEU A 229 -0.06 -23.21 11.74
N HIS A 230 -0.79 -22.40 10.98
CA HIS A 230 -2.23 -22.20 11.15
C HIS A 230 -3.04 -22.80 10.00
N TYR A 231 -2.53 -23.86 9.36
CA TYR A 231 -3.14 -24.47 8.16
C TYR A 231 -4.58 -24.92 8.40
N ASP A 232 -4.83 -25.52 9.57
CA ASP A 232 -6.12 -25.95 10.08
C ASP A 232 -7.13 -24.80 10.23
N GLN A 233 -6.68 -23.56 10.39
CA GLN A 233 -7.55 -22.36 10.36
C GLN A 233 -7.80 -21.84 8.94
N VAL A 234 -6.81 -22.01 8.04
CA VAL A 234 -6.89 -21.58 6.64
C VAL A 234 -7.81 -22.47 5.83
N ILE A 235 -7.84 -23.78 6.07
CA ILE A 235 -8.75 -24.71 5.37
C ILE A 235 -10.22 -24.53 5.74
N GLN A 236 -10.51 -23.78 6.82
CA GLN A 236 -11.88 -23.46 7.21
C GLN A 236 -12.45 -22.26 6.45
N MET A 237 -11.60 -21.45 5.81
CA MET A 237 -12.01 -20.32 4.97
C MET A 237 -12.84 -20.78 3.78
N HIS A 238 -13.61 -19.87 3.20
CA HIS A 238 -14.30 -20.14 1.94
C HIS A 238 -13.30 -20.63 0.86
N PRO A 239 -13.65 -21.62 0.00
CA PRO A 239 -12.69 -22.21 -0.95
C PRO A 239 -11.93 -21.20 -1.81
N PHE A 240 -12.61 -20.11 -2.19
CA PHE A 240 -11.97 -19.01 -2.91
C PHE A 240 -10.92 -18.26 -2.06
N GLY A 241 -11.19 -18.00 -0.79
CA GLY A 241 -10.22 -17.38 0.12
C GLY A 241 -9.03 -18.27 0.43
N TYR A 242 -9.30 -19.56 0.70
CA TYR A 242 -8.27 -20.59 0.80
C TYR A 242 -7.35 -20.56 -0.42
N PHE A 243 -7.92 -20.58 -1.63
CA PHE A 243 -7.15 -20.50 -2.87
C PHE A 243 -6.30 -19.22 -2.96
N LEU A 244 -6.88 -18.07 -2.63
CA LEU A 244 -6.18 -16.78 -2.68
C LEU A 244 -5.00 -16.71 -1.70
N VAL A 245 -5.14 -17.24 -0.49
CA VAL A 245 -4.06 -17.26 0.54
C VAL A 245 -2.82 -18.00 0.06
N PHE A 246 -2.96 -19.01 -0.82
CA PHE A 246 -1.79 -19.70 -1.38
C PHE A 246 -1.31 -19.10 -2.69
N VAL A 247 -2.22 -18.82 -3.62
CA VAL A 247 -1.84 -18.48 -5.00
C VAL A 247 -1.29 -17.07 -5.12
N VAL A 248 -1.97 -16.08 -4.53
CA VAL A 248 -1.55 -14.68 -4.66
C VAL A 248 -0.18 -14.45 -4.02
N PRO A 249 0.08 -14.88 -2.78
CA PRO A 249 1.38 -14.64 -2.17
C PRO A 249 2.50 -15.41 -2.87
N SER A 250 2.22 -16.60 -3.42
CA SER A 250 3.19 -17.38 -4.20
C SER A 250 3.59 -16.66 -5.49
N ALA A 251 2.61 -16.17 -6.24
CA ALA A 251 2.86 -15.38 -7.44
C ALA A 251 3.65 -14.10 -7.11
N LEU A 252 3.26 -13.38 -6.05
CA LEU A 252 3.95 -12.18 -5.59
C LEU A 252 5.38 -12.49 -5.11
N ALA A 253 5.62 -13.61 -4.43
CA ALA A 253 6.95 -14.04 -4.01
C ALA A 253 7.87 -14.30 -5.21
N MET A 254 7.36 -14.96 -6.25
CA MET A 254 8.13 -15.19 -7.49
C MET A 254 8.53 -13.86 -8.15
N MET A 255 7.59 -12.91 -8.25
CA MET A 255 7.87 -11.58 -8.78
C MET A 255 8.89 -10.83 -7.91
N ASN A 256 8.75 -10.91 -6.58
CA ASN A 256 9.67 -10.29 -5.63
C ASN A 256 11.09 -10.84 -5.76
N LEU A 257 11.26 -12.15 -6.01
CA LEU A 257 12.57 -12.76 -6.27
C LEU A 257 13.16 -12.28 -7.60
N MET A 258 12.36 -12.21 -8.66
CA MET A 258 12.79 -11.67 -9.96
C MET A 258 13.28 -10.23 -9.84
N TRP A 259 12.51 -9.38 -9.18
CA TRP A 259 12.87 -7.98 -8.95
C TRP A 259 14.06 -7.81 -8.02
N PHE A 260 14.19 -8.64 -6.98
CA PHE A 260 15.37 -8.63 -6.11
C PHE A 260 16.64 -8.99 -6.89
N GLY A 261 16.56 -9.94 -7.83
CA GLY A 261 17.63 -10.22 -8.78
C GLY A 261 18.02 -9.01 -9.63
N LYS A 262 17.05 -8.20 -10.09
CA LYS A 262 17.32 -6.94 -10.82
C LYS A 262 18.01 -5.91 -9.90
N ILE A 263 17.59 -5.78 -8.64
CA ILE A 263 18.19 -4.87 -7.64
C ILE A 263 19.64 -5.27 -7.35
N LEU A 264 19.91 -6.55 -7.09
CA LEU A 264 21.26 -7.08 -6.87
C LEU A 264 22.21 -6.78 -8.04
N LYS A 265 21.75 -7.00 -9.28
CA LYS A 265 22.52 -6.66 -10.49
C LYS A 265 22.80 -5.16 -10.57
N GLY A 266 21.81 -4.32 -10.26
CA GLY A 266 21.96 -2.87 -10.23
C GLY A 266 22.96 -2.37 -9.18
N LEU A 267 22.94 -2.96 -7.99
CA LEU A 267 23.86 -2.63 -6.90
C LEU A 267 25.30 -3.03 -7.25
N LYS A 268 25.52 -4.26 -7.74
CA LYS A 268 26.83 -4.73 -8.20
C LYS A 268 27.44 -3.81 -9.26
N LYS A 269 26.64 -3.40 -10.26
CA LYS A 269 27.09 -2.46 -11.31
C LYS A 269 27.46 -1.08 -10.76
N THR A 270 26.80 -0.64 -9.69
CA THR A 270 27.09 0.66 -9.07
C THR A 270 28.39 0.62 -8.26
N LEU A 271 28.64 -0.48 -7.54
CA LEU A 271 29.88 -0.69 -6.78
C LEU A 271 31.10 -0.86 -7.70
N ALA A 272 30.96 -1.65 -8.76
CA ALA A 272 32.04 -1.89 -9.72
C ALA A 272 32.49 -0.64 -10.51
N LYS A 273 31.66 0.40 -10.58
CA LYS A 273 32.02 1.69 -11.21
C LYS A 273 32.76 2.66 -10.28
N ARG A 274 32.84 2.34 -8.99
CA ARG A 274 33.50 3.15 -7.96
C ARG A 274 34.79 2.54 -7.46
N GLN A 275 35.07 1.29 -7.86
CA GLN A 275 36.40 0.68 -7.81
C GLN A 275 37.20 1.11 -9.04
#